data_AF-A0A0B5AIB7-F1
#
_entry.id   AF-A0A0B5AIB7-F1
#
_cell.length_a   1.000
_cell.length_b   1.000
_cell.length_c   1.000
_cell.angle_alpha   90.00
_cell.angle_beta   90.00
_cell.angle_gamma   90.00
#
_symmetry.space_group_name_H-M   'P 1'
#
loop_
_entity.id
_entity.type
_entity.pdbx_description
1 polymer ?
#
loop_
_entity_poly.entity_id
_entity_poly.type
_entity_poly.pdbx_seq_one_letter_code
_entity_poly.pdbx_strand_id
1 'polypeptide(L)' 'KDGEVDQNFDMIFIFAEVNADRITWIYNNRDGSQKQNSVDTYSIGKYISTKAVGSNSRMDVTIKYKHPEGSKEERQ' A
#
# COMPACT_ATOMS: atom_id res chain seq x y z
N LYS A 1 -3.77 -9.53 4.83
CA LYS A 1 -4.40 -8.46 5.61
C LYS A 1 -3.68 -8.25 6.94
N ASP A 2 -3.51 -9.31 7.72
CA ASP A 2 -2.97 -9.23 9.09
C ASP A 2 -1.43 -9.33 9.17
N GLY A 3 -0.72 -9.00 8.08
CA GLY A 3 0.75 -8.91 8.10
C GLY A 3 1.53 -10.23 8.20
N GLU A 4 0.89 -11.39 8.04
CA GLU A 4 1.54 -12.72 8.03
C GLU A 4 2.38 -12.95 6.75
N VAL A 5 3.49 -12.21 6.62
CA VAL A 5 4.33 -12.16 5.40
C VAL A 5 5.38 -13.26 5.32
N ASP A 6 5.53 -14.06 6.37
CA ASP A 6 6.42 -15.22 6.46
C ASP A 6 5.84 -16.48 5.78
N GLN A 7 4.58 -16.44 5.40
CA GLN A 7 3.92 -17.53 4.69
C GLN A 7 4.30 -17.56 3.21
N ASN A 8 4.32 -18.77 2.62
CA ASN A 8 4.50 -18.95 1.19
C ASN A 8 3.17 -18.65 0.45
N PHE A 9 3.16 -18.03 -0.74
CA PHE A 9 4.29 -17.58 -1.56
C PHE A 9 4.24 -16.06 -1.74
N ASP A 10 5.42 -15.45 -1.93
CA ASP A 10 5.60 -14.05 -2.30
C ASP A 10 4.84 -13.03 -1.43
N MET A 11 4.54 -13.39 -0.19
CA MET A 11 3.67 -12.59 0.69
C MET A 11 4.27 -11.22 1.00
N ILE A 12 5.60 -11.12 1.14
CA ILE A 12 6.29 -9.83 1.32
C ILE A 12 6.03 -8.90 0.13
N PHE A 13 6.14 -9.42 -1.09
CA PHE A 13 5.94 -8.65 -2.31
C PHE A 13 4.48 -8.18 -2.44
N ILE A 14 3.53 -9.10 -2.32
CA ILE A 14 2.09 -8.81 -2.42
C ILE A 14 1.64 -7.84 -1.33
N PHE A 15 2.13 -8.01 -0.09
CA PHE A 15 1.79 -7.11 1.01
C PHE A 15 2.31 -5.69 0.77
N ALA A 16 3.51 -5.54 0.22
CA ALA A 16 4.10 -4.24 -0.09
C ALA A 16 3.31 -3.49 -1.19
N GLU A 17 2.76 -4.19 -2.19
CA GLU A 17 1.96 -3.56 -3.26
C GLU A 17 0.75 -2.76 -2.73
N VAL A 18 0.24 -3.13 -1.55
CA VAL A 18 -0.98 -2.54 -0.98
C VAL A 18 -0.78 -1.79 0.34
N ASN A 19 0.35 -1.97 1.04
CA ASN A 19 0.62 -1.35 2.34
C ASN A 19 1.93 -0.54 2.43
N ALA A 20 2.73 -0.45 1.37
CA ALA A 20 4.00 0.28 1.43
C ALA A 20 3.80 1.78 1.69
N ASP A 21 4.71 2.36 2.47
CA ASP A 21 4.80 3.82 2.63
C ASP A 21 5.54 4.42 1.43
N ARG A 22 5.06 5.57 0.95
CA ARG A 22 5.73 6.32 -0.12
C ARG A 22 6.59 7.43 0.47
N ILE A 23 7.91 7.33 0.28
CA ILE A 23 8.85 8.38 0.69
C ILE A 23 9.23 9.24 -0.53
N THR A 24 8.98 10.54 -0.42
CA THR A 24 9.41 11.53 -1.42
C THR A 24 10.78 12.08 -1.02
N TRP A 25 11.74 12.05 -1.94
CA TRP A 25 13.08 12.59 -1.74
C TRP A 25 13.34 13.78 -2.66
N ILE A 26 14.07 14.77 -2.17
CA ILE A 26 14.66 15.83 -2.98
C ILE A 26 16.14 15.47 -3.15
N TYR A 27 16.58 15.37 -4.40
CA TYR A 27 17.96 15.05 -4.75
C TYR A 27 18.60 16.21 -5.50
N ASN A 28 19.80 16.61 -5.09
CA ASN A 28 20.58 17.65 -5.75
C ASN A 28 21.75 17.03 -6.52
N ASN A 29 21.65 17.03 -7.85
CA ASN A 29 22.68 16.44 -8.72
C ASN A 29 24.03 17.17 -8.66
N ARG A 30 24.09 18.43 -8.19
CA ARG A 30 25.33 19.22 -8.21
C ARG A 30 26.29 18.83 -7.09
N ASP A 31 25.77 18.52 -5.91
CA ASP A 31 26.54 18.15 -4.72
C ASP A 31 26.30 16.69 -4.29
N GLY A 32 25.40 15.98 -4.96
CA GLY A 32 25.04 14.59 -4.64
C GLY A 32 24.23 14.45 -3.36
N SER A 33 23.76 15.55 -2.77
CA SER A 33 23.00 15.50 -1.53
C SER A 33 21.56 15.02 -1.76
N GLN A 34 21.05 14.27 -0.79
CA GLN A 34 19.68 13.78 -0.78
C GLN A 34 19.02 14.16 0.55
N LYS A 35 17.80 14.70 0.48
CA LYS A 35 17.01 15.06 1.66
C LYS A 35 15.62 14.43 1.57
N GLN A 36 15.18 13.82 2.65
CA GLN A 36 13.81 13.33 2.77
C GLN A 36 12.85 14.51 2.82
N ASN A 37 11.85 14.52 1.95
CA ASN A 37 10.85 15.59 1.89
C ASN A 37 9.61 15.24 2.70
N SER A 38 9.03 14.05 2.47
CA SER A 38 7.77 13.65 3.08
C SER A 38 7.63 12.12 3.08
N VAL A 39 6.83 11.61 4.03
CA VAL A 39 6.37 10.22 4.06
C VAL A 39 4.85 10.24 3.96
N ASP A 40 4.31 9.45 3.04
CA ASP A 40 2.88 9.28 2.81
C ASP A 40 2.53 7.82 3.01
N THR A 41 1.87 7.54 4.12
CA THR A 41 1.60 6.18 4.59
C THR A 41 0.28 5.61 4.09
N TYR A 42 -0.48 6.38 3.30
CA TYR A 42 -1.83 6.01 2.88
C TYR A 42 -2.01 6.00 1.36
N SER A 43 -1.12 6.61 0.58
CA SER A 43 -1.31 6.74 -0.88
C SER A 43 -1.27 5.42 -1.67
N ILE A 44 -0.66 4.36 -1.12
CA ILE A 44 -0.51 3.05 -1.78
C ILE A 44 -1.69 2.12 -1.46
N GLY A 45 -2.05 1.24 -2.40
CA GLY A 45 -3.09 0.22 -2.19
C GLY A 45 -4.52 0.75 -2.16
N LYS A 46 -4.88 1.67 -3.06
CA LYS A 46 -6.21 2.29 -3.12
C LYS A 46 -7.15 1.63 -4.13
N TYR A 47 -8.43 1.61 -3.78
CA TYR A 47 -9.54 1.23 -4.68
C TYR A 47 -9.32 -0.12 -5.37
N ILE A 48 -8.84 -1.12 -4.64
CA ILE A 48 -8.61 -2.47 -5.16
C ILE A 48 -9.97 -2.99 -5.62
N SER A 49 -10.10 -3.23 -6.92
CA SER A 49 -11.40 -3.42 -7.56
C SER A 49 -11.46 -4.74 -8.32
N THR A 50 -12.64 -5.35 -8.31
CA THR A 50 -13.00 -6.45 -9.19
C THR A 50 -14.33 -6.18 -9.87
N LYS A 51 -14.63 -6.88 -10.95
CA LYS A 51 -15.92 -6.79 -11.64
C LYS A 51 -16.99 -7.48 -10.79
N ALA A 52 -18.13 -6.83 -10.61
CA ALA A 52 -19.27 -7.43 -9.91
C ALA A 52 -19.84 -8.64 -10.67
N VAL A 53 -20.40 -9.59 -9.92
CA VAL A 53 -21.08 -10.76 -10.49
C VAL A 53 -22.34 -10.29 -11.20
N GLY A 54 -22.53 -10.74 -12.45
CA GLY A 54 -23.74 -10.43 -13.22
C GLY A 54 -23.88 -9.01 -13.74
N SER A 55 -22.93 -8.10 -13.49
CA SER A 55 -22.96 -6.72 -14.03
C SER A 55 -21.57 -6.17 -14.36
N ASN A 56 -21.49 -5.02 -15.03
CA ASN A 56 -20.24 -4.30 -15.28
C ASN A 56 -19.88 -3.31 -14.15
N SER A 57 -20.59 -3.37 -13.02
CA SER A 57 -20.33 -2.50 -11.88
C SER A 57 -18.99 -2.83 -11.21
N ARG A 58 -18.33 -1.81 -10.66
CA ARG A 58 -17.11 -1.95 -9.86
C ARG A 58 -17.45 -2.47 -8.46
N MET A 59 -16.82 -3.55 -8.04
CA MET A 59 -16.83 -4.03 -6.67
C MET A 59 -15.49 -3.71 -6.00
N ASP A 60 -15.52 -2.86 -4.97
CA ASP A 60 -14.32 -2.53 -4.19
C ASP A 60 -14.06 -3.60 -3.13
N VAL A 61 -12.86 -4.16 -3.11
CA VAL A 61 -12.40 -5.21 -2.21
C VAL A 61 -11.20 -4.77 -1.36
N THR A 62 -10.92 -3.47 -1.26
CA THR A 62 -9.76 -2.94 -0.52
C THR A 62 -9.70 -3.46 0.92
N ILE A 63 -10.84 -3.50 1.62
CA ILE A 63 -10.95 -3.99 3.01
C ILE A 63 -10.62 -5.49 3.20
N LYS A 64 -10.55 -6.25 2.09
CA LYS A 64 -10.14 -7.66 2.10
C LYS A 64 -8.62 -7.80 2.12
N TYR A 65 -7.89 -6.82 1.59
CA TYR A 65 -6.42 -6.86 1.52
C TYR A 65 -5.74 -6.16 2.68
N LYS A 66 -6.32 -5.06 3.18
CA LYS A 66 -5.77 -4.27 4.29
C LYS A 66 -6.85 -3.77 5.25
N HIS A 67 -6.44 -3.39 6.45
CA HIS A 67 -7.30 -2.68 7.41
C HIS A 67 -7.54 -1.23 6.96
N PRO A 68 -8.62 -0.58 7.41
CA PRO A 68 -8.85 0.83 7.09
C PRO A 68 -7.67 1.71 7.53
N GLU A 69 -7.26 2.62 6.65
CA GLU A 69 -6.16 3.55 6.91
C GLU A 69 -6.42 4.34 8.20
N GLY A 70 -5.42 4.39 9.09
CA GLY A 70 -5.54 5.08 10.38
C GLY A 70 -6.26 4.26 11.46
N SER A 71 -6.67 3.01 11.18
CA SER A 71 -7.10 2.09 12.23
C SER A 71 -5.90 1.59 13.04
N LYS A 72 -6.15 1.07 14.25
CA LYS A 72 -5.06 0.55 15.09
C LYS A 72 -4.43 -0.68 14.46
N GLU A 73 -5.26 -1.54 13.88
CA GLU A 73 -4.88 -2.81 13.25
C GLU A 73 -4.02 -2.60 12.01
N GLU A 74 -4.12 -1.45 11.36
CA GLU A 74 -3.31 -1.09 10.18
C GLU A 74 -1.83 -0.80 10.54
N ARG A 75 -1.54 -0.49 11.81
CA ARG A 75 -0.21 -0.11 12.31
C ARG A 75 0.29 -1.00 13.44
N GLN A 76 -0.38 -2.14 13.67
CA GLN A 76 0.08 -3.21 14.56
C GLN A 76 0.99 -4.15 13.77
#